data_AF-A0A8T4SL07-F1
#
_entry.id   AF-A0A8T4SL07-F1
#
_cell.length_a   1.000
_cell.length_b   1.000
_cell.length_c   1.000
_cell.angle_alpha   90.00
_cell.angle_beta   90.00
_cell.angle_gamma   90.00
#
_symmetry.space_group_name_H-M   'P 1'
#
loop_
_entity.id
_entity.type
_entity.pdbx_description
1 polymer ?
#
loop_
_entity_poly.entity_id
_entity_poly.type
_entity_poly.pdbx_seq_one_letter_code
_entity_poly.pdbx_strand_id
1 'polypeptide(L)'
;TKSRAPEQSKVRVRKRLMQKRKGRRNSTGSRKGSQNARLNPKTSWISRIRIQREILKTLRAKNVLSKKDYQDLYKKSKGGFFRSRRHIKLYLSEHELTKENGKKQKK
;
A
#
# COMPACT_ATOMS: atom_id res chain seq x y z
N THR A 1 45.68 6.84 27.67
CA THR A 1 44.52 7.33 26.89
C THR A 1 44.04 6.24 25.96
N LYS A 2 42.89 5.60 26.22
CA LYS A 2 42.41 4.52 25.33
C LYS A 2 42.02 5.10 23.97
N SER A 3 42.69 4.66 22.90
CA SER A 3 42.33 5.01 21.52
C SER A 3 41.03 4.32 21.11
N ARG A 4 40.18 5.02 20.35
CA ARG A 4 38.89 4.51 19.87
C ARG A 4 39.10 3.27 18.98
N ALA A 5 38.26 2.25 19.16
CA ALA A 5 38.30 1.03 18.35
C ALA A 5 38.09 1.36 16.85
N PRO A 6 38.73 0.62 15.93
CA PRO A 6 38.57 0.85 14.49
C PRO A 6 37.13 0.56 14.06
N GLU A 7 36.46 1.56 13.49
CA GLU A 7 35.06 1.46 13.06
C GLU A 7 34.96 1.32 11.53
N GLN A 8 34.15 0.36 11.08
CA GLN A 8 33.95 0.11 9.65
C GLN A 8 33.04 1.17 9.00
N SER A 9 33.57 1.87 8.00
CA SER A 9 32.81 2.93 7.33
C SER A 9 31.62 2.38 6.49
N LYS A 10 30.45 3.00 6.63
CA LYS A 10 29.22 2.61 5.89
C LYS A 10 28.99 3.41 4.60
N VAL A 11 29.95 4.24 4.18
CA VAL A 11 29.81 5.20 3.06
C VAL A 11 29.42 4.50 1.75
N ARG A 12 30.15 3.43 1.37
CA ARG A 12 29.89 2.68 0.13
C ARG A 12 28.53 1.98 0.14
N VAL A 13 28.12 1.42 1.29
CA VAL A 13 26.82 0.77 1.48
C VAL A 13 25.68 1.78 1.32
N ARG A 14 25.79 2.95 1.96
CA ARG A 14 24.81 4.05 1.84
C ARG A 14 24.68 4.54 0.40
N LYS A 15 25.80 4.76 -0.30
CA LYS A 15 25.81 5.13 -1.73
C LYS A 15 25.08 4.08 -2.58
N ARG A 16 25.32 2.79 -2.35
CA ARG A 16 24.65 1.69 -3.07
C ARG A 16 23.13 1.65 -2.79
N LEU A 17 22.72 1.82 -1.52
CA LEU A 17 21.30 1.85 -1.14
C LEU A 17 20.57 3.03 -1.77
N MET A 18 21.19 4.22 -1.83
CA MET A 18 20.61 5.38 -2.50
C MET A 18 20.37 5.12 -4.00
N GLN A 19 21.33 4.49 -4.71
CA GLN A 19 21.15 4.12 -6.11
C GLN A 19 20.02 3.10 -6.29
N LYS A 20 19.92 2.10 -5.40
CA LYS A 20 18.83 1.10 -5.40
C LYS A 20 17.45 1.72 -5.17
N ARG A 21 17.33 2.71 -4.27
CA ARG A 21 16.08 3.45 -4.02
C ARG A 21 15.60 4.22 -5.25
N LYS A 22 16.53 4.75 -6.05
CA LYS A 22 16.25 5.39 -7.35
C LYS A 22 15.88 4.39 -8.47
N GLY A 23 15.86 3.08 -8.19
CA GLY A 23 15.56 2.03 -9.16
C GLY A 23 16.77 1.47 -9.91
N ARG A 24 17.97 2.03 -9.72
CA ARG A 24 19.21 1.54 -10.38
C ARG A 24 19.71 0.26 -9.70
N ARG A 25 20.52 -0.54 -10.40
CA ARG A 25 21.11 -1.80 -9.87
C ARG A 25 20.06 -2.85 -9.44
N ASN A 26 18.89 -2.83 -10.08
CA ASN A 26 17.78 -3.77 -9.89
C ASN A 26 17.42 -4.51 -11.20
N SER A 27 18.33 -4.56 -12.18
CA SER A 27 18.14 -5.27 -13.47
C SER A 27 18.19 -6.80 -13.30
N THR A 28 17.72 -7.54 -14.30
CA THR A 28 17.70 -9.02 -14.34
C THR A 28 19.03 -9.65 -13.95
N GLY A 29 20.15 -9.23 -14.53
CA GLY A 29 21.48 -9.79 -14.21
C GLY A 29 21.97 -9.52 -12.78
N SER A 30 21.44 -8.49 -12.10
CA SER A 30 21.76 -8.20 -10.69
C SER A 30 20.89 -8.98 -9.69
N ARG A 31 19.80 -9.59 -10.16
CA ARG A 31 18.83 -10.30 -9.34
C ARG A 31 19.28 -11.76 -9.19
N LYS A 32 19.43 -12.19 -7.94
CA LYS A 32 19.70 -13.58 -7.58
C LYS A 32 18.48 -14.13 -6.84
N GLY A 33 18.12 -15.39 -7.11
CA GLY A 33 16.96 -16.07 -6.52
C GLY A 33 15.62 -15.85 -7.25
N SER A 34 14.66 -16.73 -6.99
CA SER A 34 13.33 -16.71 -7.64
C SER A 34 12.48 -15.50 -7.21
N GLN A 35 11.46 -15.17 -8.00
CA GLN A 35 10.55 -14.06 -7.70
C GLN A 35 9.84 -14.27 -6.34
N ASN A 36 9.39 -15.49 -6.07
CA ASN A 36 8.65 -15.83 -4.85
C ASN A 36 9.53 -15.78 -3.60
N ALA A 37 10.84 -16.09 -3.73
CA ALA A 37 11.80 -15.95 -2.62
C ALA A 37 12.08 -14.47 -2.31
N ARG A 38 12.13 -13.62 -3.32
CA ARG A 38 12.40 -12.18 -3.17
C ARG A 38 11.19 -11.41 -2.67
N LEU A 39 9.98 -11.83 -3.04
CA LEU A 39 8.72 -11.32 -2.52
C LEU A 39 7.70 -12.45 -2.45
N ASN A 40 7.40 -12.90 -1.23
CA ASN A 40 6.43 -13.96 -1.02
C ASN A 40 5.01 -13.50 -1.44
N PRO A 41 4.27 -14.26 -2.26
CA PRO A 41 2.92 -13.90 -2.66
C PRO A 41 1.97 -13.68 -1.48
N LYS A 42 2.12 -14.45 -0.39
CA LYS A 42 1.30 -14.32 0.81
C LYS A 42 1.51 -12.98 1.51
N THR A 43 2.76 -12.54 1.67
CA THR A 43 3.06 -11.25 2.32
C THR A 43 2.59 -10.07 1.48
N SER A 44 2.71 -10.18 0.16
CA SER A 44 2.18 -9.21 -0.81
C SER A 44 0.65 -9.10 -0.71
N TRP A 45 -0.06 -10.24 -0.66
CA TRP A 45 -1.52 -10.28 -0.48
C TRP A 45 -1.96 -9.65 0.84
N ILE A 46 -1.32 -10.02 1.95
CA ILE A 46 -1.61 -9.46 3.28
C ILE A 46 -1.45 -7.94 3.27
N SER A 47 -0.35 -7.44 2.71
CA SER A 47 -0.07 -6.01 2.63
C SER A 47 -1.14 -5.27 1.80
N ARG A 48 -1.53 -5.85 0.66
CA ARG A 48 -2.57 -5.30 -0.23
C ARG A 48 -3.92 -5.19 0.49
N ILE A 49 -4.39 -6.27 1.10
CA ILE A 49 -5.69 -6.32 1.78
C ILE A 49 -5.74 -5.41 3.00
N ARG A 50 -4.64 -5.35 3.79
CA ARG A 50 -4.57 -4.45 4.95
C ARG A 50 -4.75 -2.99 4.55
N ILE A 51 -4.02 -2.53 3.53
CA ILE A 51 -4.13 -1.14 3.05
C ILE A 51 -5.57 -0.83 2.58
N GLN A 52 -6.19 -1.76 1.86
CA GLN A 52 -7.57 -1.58 1.38
C GLN A 52 -8.57 -1.46 2.54
N ARG A 53 -8.47 -2.36 3.52
CA ARG A 53 -9.36 -2.38 4.69
C ARG A 53 -9.16 -1.19 5.61
N GLU A 54 -7.92 -0.77 5.84
CA GLU A 54 -7.63 0.43 6.63
C GLU A 54 -8.26 1.67 5.98
N ILE A 55 -8.20 1.80 4.65
CA ILE A 55 -8.85 2.92 3.96
C ILE A 55 -10.36 2.88 4.17
N LEU A 56 -11.02 1.73 3.97
CA LEU A 56 -12.46 1.61 4.21
C LEU A 56 -12.81 1.92 5.69
N LYS A 57 -11.99 1.48 6.63
CA LYS A 57 -12.14 1.77 8.07
C LYS A 57 -12.05 3.27 8.35
N THR A 58 -11.05 3.94 7.78
CA THR A 58 -10.89 5.41 7.95
C THR A 58 -12.04 6.19 7.32
N LEU A 59 -12.54 5.78 6.15
CA LEU A 59 -13.70 6.42 5.50
C LEU A 59 -14.99 6.24 6.30
N ARG A 60 -15.17 5.07 6.91
CA ARG A 60 -16.29 4.81 7.83
C ARG A 60 -16.16 5.65 9.10
N ALA A 61 -14.96 5.73 9.70
CA ALA A 61 -14.73 6.53 10.90
C ALA A 61 -15.01 8.02 10.66
N LYS A 62 -14.71 8.53 9.46
CA LYS A 62 -15.05 9.90 9.03
C LYS A 62 -16.52 10.07 8.63
N ASN A 63 -17.36 9.05 8.80
CA ASN A 63 -18.76 9.03 8.40
C ASN A 63 -19.05 9.30 6.91
N VAL A 64 -18.03 9.26 6.04
CA VAL A 64 -18.18 9.46 4.58
C VAL A 64 -18.94 8.31 3.93
N LEU A 65 -18.80 7.10 4.50
CA LEU A 65 -19.38 5.86 3.99
C LEU A 65 -20.49 5.35 4.93
N SER A 66 -21.56 4.79 4.37
CA SER A 66 -22.60 4.14 5.20
C SER A 66 -22.12 2.78 5.74
N LYS A 67 -22.80 2.27 6.78
CA LYS A 67 -22.49 0.94 7.34
C LYS A 67 -22.71 -0.18 6.32
N LYS A 68 -23.76 -0.08 5.49
CA LYS A 68 -24.11 -1.08 4.48
C LYS A 68 -23.04 -1.13 3.38
N ASP A 69 -22.69 0.03 2.84
CA ASP A 69 -21.68 0.14 1.77
C ASP A 69 -20.30 -0.31 2.26
N TYR A 70 -19.94 0.03 3.51
CA TYR A 70 -18.71 -0.48 4.13
C TYR A 70 -18.65 -2.02 4.14
N GLN A 71 -19.74 -2.69 4.52
CA GLN A 71 -19.76 -4.15 4.58
C GLN A 71 -19.61 -4.77 3.19
N ASP A 72 -20.29 -4.23 2.18
CA ASP A 72 -20.18 -4.70 0.80
C ASP A 72 -18.76 -4.50 0.23
N LEU A 73 -18.21 -3.29 0.36
CA LEU A 73 -16.85 -2.96 -0.07
C LEU A 73 -15.78 -3.79 0.66
N TYR A 74 -16.01 -4.12 1.93
CA TYR A 74 -15.12 -4.99 2.70
C TYR A 74 -15.13 -6.43 2.18
N LYS A 75 -16.31 -6.97 1.81
CA LYS A 75 -16.45 -8.29 1.18
C LYS A 75 -15.79 -8.30 -0.21
N LYS A 76 -16.02 -7.27 -1.03
CA LYS A 76 -15.36 -7.08 -2.34
C LYS A 76 -13.83 -7.02 -2.21
N SER A 77 -13.33 -6.35 -1.16
CA SER A 77 -11.89 -6.34 -0.85
C SER A 77 -11.37 -7.73 -0.52
N LYS A 78 -12.09 -8.51 0.32
CA LYS A 78 -11.73 -9.92 0.61
C LYS A 78 -11.62 -10.75 -0.67
N GLY A 79 -12.52 -10.53 -1.64
CA GLY A 79 -12.53 -11.21 -2.93
C GLY A 79 -11.47 -10.75 -3.94
N GLY A 80 -10.65 -9.74 -3.60
CA GLY A 80 -9.58 -9.27 -4.50
C GLY A 80 -10.06 -8.37 -5.65
N PHE A 81 -11.30 -7.87 -5.61
CA PHE A 81 -11.85 -6.98 -6.63
C PHE A 81 -11.01 -5.68 -6.79
N PHE A 82 -10.50 -5.15 -5.68
CA PHE A 82 -9.69 -3.93 -5.70
C PHE A 82 -8.22 -4.23 -5.99
N ARG A 83 -7.63 -3.47 -6.94
CA ARG A 83 -6.22 -3.57 -7.33
C ARG A 83 -5.32 -2.69 -6.46
N SER A 84 -5.83 -1.52 -6.08
CA SER A 84 -5.10 -0.50 -5.32
C SER A 84 -6.05 0.39 -4.52
N ARG A 85 -5.50 1.22 -3.63
CA ARG A 85 -6.27 2.26 -2.95
C ARG A 85 -6.98 3.23 -3.90
N ARG A 86 -6.39 3.49 -5.07
CA ARG A 86 -6.97 4.37 -6.09
C ARG A 86 -8.20 3.72 -6.71
N HIS A 87 -8.17 2.41 -6.94
CA HIS A 87 -9.33 1.67 -7.45
C HIS A 87 -10.53 1.79 -6.51
N ILE A 88 -10.31 1.72 -5.18
CA ILE A 88 -11.39 1.94 -4.20
C ILE A 88 -11.98 3.34 -4.32
N LYS A 89 -11.13 4.38 -4.42
CA LYS A 89 -11.61 5.76 -4.56
C LYS A 89 -12.41 5.98 -5.84
N LEU A 90 -11.92 5.42 -6.95
CA LEU A 90 -12.61 5.49 -8.24
C LEU A 90 -13.99 4.81 -8.17
N TYR A 91 -14.04 3.61 -7.60
CA TYR A 91 -15.29 2.88 -7.40
C TYR A 91 -16.30 3.66 -6.56
N LEU A 92 -15.82 4.31 -5.48
CA LEU A 92 -16.67 5.15 -4.63
C LEU A 92 -17.23 6.37 -5.38
N SER A 93 -16.44 6.99 -6.27
CA SER A 93 -16.91 8.12 -7.07
C SER A 93 -17.89 7.70 -8.16
N GLU A 94 -17.64 6.59 -8.85
CA GLU A 94 -18.50 6.08 -9.92
C GLU A 94 -19.87 5.64 -9.42
N HIS A 95 -19.93 5.04 -8.23
CA HIS A 95 -21.19 4.59 -7.62
C HIS A 95 -21.82 5.61 -6.67
N GLU A 96 -21.26 6.83 -6.59
CA GLU A 96 -21.73 7.92 -5.73
C GLU A 96 -21.96 7.54 -4.25
N LEU A 97 -21.24 6.55 -3.74
CA LEU A 97 -21.41 5.98 -2.40
C LEU A 97 -20.89 6.89 -1.26
N THR A 98 -20.63 8.16 -1.56
CA THR A 98 -20.11 9.14 -0.61
C THR A 98 -21.25 10.03 -0.11
N LYS A 99 -21.36 10.18 1.21
CA LYS A 99 -22.42 11.01 1.80
C LYS A 99 -22.35 12.49 1.41
N GLU A 100 -21.21 12.97 0.93
CA GLU A 100 -21.05 14.35 0.45
C GLU A 100 -21.92 14.64 -0.79
N ASN A 101 -22.12 13.65 -1.66
CA ASN A 101 -22.98 13.78 -2.85
C ASN A 101 -24.47 13.82 -2.50
N GLY A 102 -24.90 13.10 -1.44
CA GLY A 102 -26.27 13.15 -0.95
C GLY A 102 -26.70 14.52 -0.38
N LYS A 103 -25.74 15.38 0.00
CA LYS A 103 -26.02 16.77 0.40
C LYS A 103 -26.20 17.70 -0.81
N LYS A 104 -25.57 17.39 -1.95
CA LYS A 104 -25.70 18.17 -3.19
C LYS A 104 -27.05 17.95 -3.88
N GLN A 105 -27.65 16.75 -3.76
CA GLN A 105 -28.96 16.45 -4.35
C GLN A 105 -30.16 17.02 -3.58
N LYS A 106 -29.96 17.48 -2.34
CA LYS A 106 -31.02 18.05 -1.49
C LYS A 106 -31.04 19.59 -1.45
N LYS A 107 -30.20 20.24 -2.26
CA LYS A 107 -30.13 21.69 -2.43
C LYS A 107 -30.66 22.04 -3.81
#